data_AF-A0A3N1V1P6-F1
#
_entry.id   AF-A0A3N1V1P6-F1
#
_cell.length_a   1.000
_cell.length_b   1.000
_cell.length_c   1.000
_cell.angle_alpha   90.00
_cell.angle_beta   90.00
_cell.angle_gamma   90.00
#
_symmetry.space_group_name_H-M   'P 1'
#
loop_
_entity.id
_entity.type
_entity.pdbx_description
1 polymer ?
#
loop_
_entity_poly.entity_id
_entity_poly.type
_entity_poly.pdbx_seq_one_letter_code
_entity_poly.pdbx_strand_id
1 'polypeptide(L)'
;MARPIVTAGVLTAALFALGMPVAGAAAAPVTCFGVPATITGSGTLTGTPGNDVIVGSEGADTVNGLGGNDLVCGLGGDDQLVGGLGDDRLDGGAGDDVLRGDAAAAAGNATGGGNDELRGGAGDDDMVGDSFTASGNATGGGNDVMYGGPGADFMTGDSRSNAAGTARGGGNDRLFGEDGDDEHMTGDSVALAGDATGGGNDLLDGGGGDDGLLGDSAAPVQGTGTGAGNDILRGGPGTGDTLIGDSEGITAAIGSGGNDLLDMGADGGVFALGDHNIGDPAGGQARGAGNDRIIGGAAAESLIGDSSVADATVTSAGNDTIDAGGGDDTLFGDNSNFDGNATAGTAGGRDQLRGQAGNDSIFAGPADDFLDGGANVDFCDGQGGAADVAVRCETTVNIP
;
A
#
# COMPACT_ATOMS: atom_id res chain seq x y z
N MET A 1 89.04 -58.16 36.30
CA MET A 1 87.95 -57.66 37.17
C MET A 1 86.64 -57.76 36.41
N ALA A 2 85.55 -57.99 37.14
CA ALA A 2 84.36 -58.69 36.68
C ALA A 2 83.19 -57.78 36.25
N ARG A 3 82.19 -58.42 35.60
CA ARG A 3 80.72 -58.15 35.60
C ARG A 3 80.07 -57.42 34.39
N PRO A 4 78.78 -57.74 34.05
CA PRO A 4 78.37 -58.28 32.74
C PRO A 4 77.15 -57.61 32.03
N ILE A 5 76.80 -58.11 30.83
CA ILE A 5 75.49 -58.43 30.15
C ILE A 5 74.27 -57.51 30.46
N VAL A 6 73.45 -57.02 29.49
CA VAL A 6 72.18 -57.63 29.00
C VAL A 6 71.63 -56.88 27.75
N THR A 7 71.22 -57.68 26.76
CA THR A 7 70.38 -57.39 25.57
C THR A 7 68.93 -56.99 25.91
N ALA A 8 68.36 -56.00 25.22
CA ALA A 8 66.93 -55.69 25.24
C ALA A 8 66.27 -56.03 23.88
N GLY A 9 65.24 -56.86 23.94
CA GLY A 9 64.40 -57.30 22.82
C GLY A 9 63.23 -56.36 22.52
N VAL A 10 62.67 -56.57 21.33
CA VAL A 10 61.58 -55.87 20.66
C VAL A 10 60.22 -56.09 21.36
N LEU A 11 59.35 -55.07 21.36
CA LEU A 11 57.89 -55.28 21.35
C LEU A 11 57.20 -54.16 20.56
N THR A 12 56.77 -54.48 19.35
CA THR A 12 55.82 -53.70 18.55
C THR A 12 54.41 -53.95 19.06
N ALA A 13 53.74 -52.92 19.59
CA ALA A 13 52.32 -52.98 19.97
C ALA A 13 51.46 -52.53 18.78
N ALA A 14 50.58 -53.41 18.31
CA ALA A 14 49.51 -53.11 17.39
C ALA A 14 48.41 -52.31 18.11
N LEU A 15 48.13 -51.10 17.62
CA LEU A 15 47.04 -50.25 18.12
C LEU A 15 45.75 -50.62 17.36
N PHE A 16 44.83 -51.28 18.06
CA PHE A 16 43.47 -51.54 17.58
C PHE A 16 42.68 -50.22 17.60
N ALA A 17 42.38 -49.68 16.42
CA ALA A 17 41.45 -48.56 16.29
C ALA A 17 40.01 -49.11 16.38
N LEU A 18 39.38 -48.95 17.55
CA LEU A 18 37.94 -49.08 17.71
C LEU A 18 37.27 -47.89 17.01
N GLY A 19 36.57 -48.15 15.91
CA GLY A 19 35.71 -47.16 15.27
C GLY A 19 34.58 -46.77 16.20
N MET A 20 34.65 -45.54 16.73
CA MET A 20 33.47 -44.91 17.33
C MET A 20 32.61 -44.37 16.18
N PRO A 21 31.29 -44.61 16.19
CA PRO A 21 30.41 -43.95 15.24
C PRO A 21 30.52 -42.45 15.52
N VAL A 22 30.94 -41.68 14.51
CA VAL A 22 30.74 -40.24 14.52
C VAL A 22 29.22 -40.07 14.51
N ALA A 23 28.64 -39.71 15.64
CA ALA A 23 27.26 -39.26 15.66
C ALA A 23 27.21 -38.09 14.68
N GLY A 24 26.54 -38.28 13.55
CA GLY A 24 26.30 -37.20 12.60
C GLY A 24 25.65 -36.07 13.38
N ALA A 25 26.24 -34.88 13.32
CA ALA A 25 25.60 -33.69 13.87
C ALA A 25 24.19 -33.64 13.29
N ALA A 26 23.18 -33.68 14.14
CA ALA A 26 21.80 -33.47 13.70
C ALA A 26 21.79 -32.14 12.94
N ALA A 27 21.19 -32.14 11.74
CA ALA A 27 20.99 -30.91 11.01
C ALA A 27 20.31 -29.90 11.94
N ALA A 28 20.74 -28.64 11.88
CA ALA A 28 20.08 -27.59 12.63
C ALA A 28 18.58 -27.61 12.28
N PRO A 29 17.69 -27.38 13.27
CA PRO A 29 16.27 -27.33 12.99
C PRO A 29 16.00 -26.24 11.95
N VAL A 30 15.10 -26.53 11.02
CA VAL A 30 14.57 -25.51 10.11
C VAL A 30 13.81 -24.48 10.94
N THR A 31 13.94 -23.20 10.59
CA THR A 31 13.37 -22.09 11.35
C THR A 31 12.65 -21.11 10.44
N CYS A 32 11.55 -20.53 10.92
CA CYS A 32 10.90 -19.34 10.34
C CYS A 32 11.07 -18.18 11.30
N PHE A 33 11.56 -17.03 10.83
CA PHE A 33 11.90 -15.87 11.69
C PHE A 33 12.77 -16.21 12.93
N GLY A 34 13.65 -17.20 12.80
CA GLY A 34 14.52 -17.66 13.89
C GLY A 34 13.83 -18.56 14.93
N VAL A 35 12.56 -18.91 14.74
CA VAL A 35 11.81 -19.85 15.59
C VAL A 35 11.79 -21.24 14.95
N PRO A 36 12.09 -22.33 15.70
CA PRO A 36 12.05 -23.69 15.14
C PRO A 36 10.66 -24.09 14.63
N ALA A 37 10.62 -24.67 13.44
CA ALA A 37 9.39 -25.11 12.80
C ALA A 37 8.66 -26.22 13.60
N THR A 38 7.34 -26.09 13.75
CA THR A 38 6.44 -27.14 14.23
C THR A 38 6.00 -28.04 13.08
N ILE A 39 5.91 -27.48 11.87
CA ILE A 39 5.46 -28.15 10.65
C ILE A 39 6.44 -27.84 9.52
N THR A 40 6.87 -28.87 8.79
CA THR A 40 7.74 -28.72 7.62
C THR A 40 7.27 -29.67 6.53
N GLY A 41 7.43 -29.31 5.26
CA GLY A 41 6.93 -30.12 4.15
C GLY A 41 7.11 -29.47 2.79
N SER A 42 6.46 -30.05 1.78
CA SER A 42 6.37 -29.51 0.42
C SER A 42 4.99 -29.89 -0.16
N GLY A 43 4.47 -29.10 -1.10
CA GLY A 43 3.11 -29.18 -1.61
C GLY A 43 2.12 -28.54 -0.64
N THR A 44 1.16 -29.33 -0.14
CA THR A 44 0.12 -28.80 0.75
C THR A 44 0.49 -29.00 2.22
N LEU A 45 0.55 -27.91 2.97
CA LEU A 45 0.77 -27.89 4.42
C LEU A 45 -0.48 -27.32 5.10
N THR A 46 -0.82 -27.86 6.26
CA THR A 46 -1.96 -27.40 7.05
C THR A 46 -1.55 -27.34 8.52
N GLY A 47 -1.73 -26.16 9.11
CA GLY A 47 -1.53 -25.88 10.51
C GLY A 47 -2.60 -26.51 11.40
N THR A 48 -2.72 -25.96 12.59
CA THR A 48 -3.66 -26.37 13.62
C THR A 48 -4.46 -25.15 14.08
N PRO A 49 -5.53 -25.33 14.88
CA PRO A 49 -6.25 -24.18 15.43
C PRO A 49 -5.51 -23.37 16.51
N GLY A 50 -4.19 -23.51 16.63
CA GLY A 50 -3.38 -22.70 17.52
C GLY A 50 -1.99 -22.47 16.93
N ASN A 51 -1.22 -21.59 17.57
CA ASN A 51 0.03 -21.05 17.05
C ASN A 51 1.01 -22.12 16.52
N ASP A 52 1.33 -22.02 15.25
CA ASP A 52 2.22 -22.88 14.51
C ASP A 52 3.42 -22.11 13.95
N VAL A 53 4.47 -22.87 13.64
CA VAL A 53 5.63 -22.39 12.88
C VAL A 53 5.78 -23.30 11.68
N ILE A 54 5.35 -22.83 10.52
CA ILE A 54 5.24 -23.60 9.29
C ILE A 54 6.33 -23.15 8.34
N VAL A 55 7.09 -24.11 7.81
CA VAL A 55 8.08 -23.85 6.78
C VAL A 55 7.83 -24.76 5.58
N GLY A 56 7.66 -24.12 4.41
CA GLY A 56 7.56 -24.77 3.12
C GLY A 56 8.90 -25.29 2.61
N SER A 57 9.09 -25.20 1.31
CA SER A 57 10.17 -25.77 0.53
C SER A 57 10.64 -24.81 -0.56
N GLU A 58 11.65 -25.20 -1.34
CA GLU A 58 12.19 -24.38 -2.43
C GLU A 58 11.35 -24.49 -3.73
N GLY A 59 10.08 -24.87 -3.62
CA GLY A 59 9.18 -24.88 -4.76
C GLY A 59 7.74 -24.71 -4.30
N ALA A 60 6.88 -24.39 -5.26
CA ALA A 60 5.48 -24.01 -5.03
C ALA A 60 4.73 -24.87 -4.00
N ASP A 61 4.32 -24.21 -2.93
CA ASP A 61 3.61 -24.73 -1.79
C ASP A 61 2.23 -24.07 -1.62
N THR A 62 1.36 -24.74 -0.87
CA THR A 62 0.07 -24.20 -0.44
C THR A 62 -0.05 -24.43 1.05
N VAL A 63 -0.06 -23.35 1.82
CA VAL A 63 -0.05 -23.37 3.27
C VAL A 63 -1.31 -22.73 3.81
N ASN A 64 -1.90 -23.34 4.84
CA ASN A 64 -3.01 -22.78 5.59
C ASN A 64 -2.75 -22.96 7.10
N GLY A 65 -2.50 -21.87 7.82
CA GLY A 65 -2.22 -21.86 9.26
C GLY A 65 -3.44 -22.22 10.12
N LEU A 66 -4.64 -21.88 9.63
CA LEU A 66 -5.97 -22.04 10.22
C LEU A 66 -6.28 -21.00 11.29
N GLY A 67 -5.64 -21.04 12.45
CA GLY A 67 -5.83 -19.98 13.41
C GLY A 67 -4.96 -20.14 14.65
N GLY A 68 -4.97 -19.13 15.50
CA GLY A 68 -3.82 -18.86 16.36
C GLY A 68 -2.86 -17.91 15.65
N ASN A 69 -1.81 -17.51 16.33
CA ASN A 69 -0.82 -16.57 15.79
C ASN A 69 0.34 -17.38 15.21
N ASP A 70 0.39 -17.47 13.89
CA ASP A 70 1.23 -18.36 13.12
C ASP A 70 2.45 -17.64 12.53
N LEU A 71 3.53 -18.38 12.39
CA LEU A 71 4.72 -17.97 11.62
C LEU A 71 4.82 -18.86 10.39
N VAL A 72 4.67 -18.30 9.20
CA VAL A 72 4.67 -19.05 7.94
C VAL A 72 5.77 -18.53 7.03
N CYS A 73 6.65 -19.43 6.57
CA CYS A 73 7.68 -19.12 5.58
C CYS A 73 7.55 -20.07 4.38
N GLY A 74 7.29 -19.54 3.18
CA GLY A 74 7.23 -20.26 1.91
C GLY A 74 8.60 -20.73 1.43
N LEU A 75 9.57 -19.81 1.47
CA LEU A 75 10.96 -19.91 1.05
C LEU A 75 11.18 -19.55 -0.42
N GLY A 76 10.86 -20.44 -1.36
CA GLY A 76 11.08 -20.14 -2.76
C GLY A 76 10.16 -20.92 -3.68
N GLY A 77 9.96 -20.42 -4.89
CA GLY A 77 8.89 -20.84 -5.78
C GLY A 77 7.58 -20.13 -5.45
N ASP A 78 6.64 -20.18 -6.38
CA ASP A 78 5.37 -19.45 -6.32
C ASP A 78 4.41 -20.10 -5.31
N ASP A 79 4.26 -19.49 -4.14
CA ASP A 79 3.57 -20.02 -2.97
C ASP A 79 2.18 -19.40 -2.77
N GLN A 80 1.28 -20.16 -2.14
CA GLN A 80 -0.01 -19.67 -1.65
C GLN A 80 -0.06 -19.82 -0.14
N LEU A 81 0.04 -18.71 0.58
CA LEU A 81 0.12 -18.68 2.03
C LEU A 81 -1.15 -18.03 2.62
N VAL A 82 -1.82 -18.75 3.51
CA VAL A 82 -2.96 -18.26 4.29
C VAL A 82 -2.62 -18.42 5.77
N GLY A 83 -2.54 -17.32 6.53
CA GLY A 83 -2.33 -17.35 7.98
C GLY A 83 -3.54 -17.96 8.68
N GLY A 84 -4.70 -17.33 8.47
CA GLY A 84 -5.95 -17.73 9.10
C GLY A 84 -6.27 -16.81 10.27
N LEU A 85 -7.11 -17.26 11.21
CA LEU A 85 -7.57 -16.37 12.28
C LEU A 85 -6.44 -16.10 13.29
N GLY A 86 -5.96 -14.88 13.43
CA GLY A 86 -4.90 -14.59 14.39
C GLY A 86 -4.25 -13.24 14.17
N ASP A 87 -3.13 -13.01 14.86
CA ASP A 87 -2.13 -12.06 14.38
C ASP A 87 -0.97 -12.91 13.83
N ASP A 88 -0.86 -12.98 12.52
CA ASP A 88 0.02 -13.89 11.79
C ASP A 88 1.22 -13.16 11.18
N ARG A 89 2.25 -13.93 10.86
CA ARG A 89 3.43 -13.41 10.14
C ARG A 89 3.83 -14.34 9.01
N LEU A 90 3.77 -13.81 7.79
CA LEU A 90 3.96 -14.54 6.55
C LEU A 90 5.20 -13.99 5.82
N ASP A 91 5.95 -14.88 5.19
CA ASP A 91 7.10 -14.59 4.31
C ASP A 91 7.02 -15.53 3.11
N GLY A 92 6.65 -15.00 1.94
CA GLY A 92 6.56 -15.75 0.68
C GLY A 92 7.94 -16.24 0.27
N GLY A 93 8.85 -15.29 0.10
CA GLY A 93 10.27 -15.54 -0.04
C GLY A 93 10.75 -15.14 -1.42
N ALA A 94 10.84 -16.07 -2.36
CA ALA A 94 11.25 -15.76 -3.73
C ALA A 94 10.36 -16.49 -4.73
N GLY A 95 9.76 -15.78 -5.66
CA GLY A 95 8.70 -16.31 -6.51
C GLY A 95 7.55 -15.33 -6.53
N ASP A 96 6.57 -15.60 -7.41
CA ASP A 96 5.37 -14.77 -7.47
C ASP A 96 4.35 -15.36 -6.48
N ASP A 97 4.23 -14.78 -5.29
CA ASP A 97 3.53 -15.36 -4.16
C ASP A 97 2.13 -14.75 -3.95
N VAL A 98 1.25 -15.52 -3.30
CA VAL A 98 -0.09 -15.07 -2.88
C VAL A 98 -0.19 -15.18 -1.37
N LEU A 99 -0.21 -14.04 -0.68
CA LEU A 99 -0.29 -13.98 0.78
C LEU A 99 -1.66 -13.45 1.21
N ARG A 100 -2.28 -14.15 2.16
CA ARG A 100 -3.49 -13.73 2.86
C ARG A 100 -3.22 -13.85 4.35
N GLY A 101 -3.24 -12.76 5.10
CA GLY A 101 -3.05 -12.87 6.55
C GLY A 101 -4.18 -13.71 7.15
N ASP A 102 -5.39 -13.58 6.60
CA ASP A 102 -6.56 -14.20 7.21
C ASP A 102 -7.40 -15.09 6.25
N ALA A 103 -8.65 -15.36 6.60
CA ALA A 103 -9.50 -16.30 5.89
C ALA A 103 -9.59 -16.03 4.36
N ALA A 104 -9.27 -17.06 3.56
CA ALA A 104 -9.37 -17.01 2.10
C ALA A 104 -10.42 -18.02 1.55
N ALA A 105 -11.30 -17.56 0.66
CA ALA A 105 -12.35 -18.40 0.06
C ALA A 105 -12.50 -18.21 -1.46
N ALA A 106 -12.63 -19.32 -2.20
CA ALA A 106 -12.97 -19.26 -3.63
C ALA A 106 -14.45 -18.86 -3.89
N ALA A 107 -15.32 -19.08 -2.91
CA ALA A 107 -16.71 -18.66 -2.94
C ALA A 107 -17.31 -18.61 -1.54
N GLY A 108 -18.26 -17.70 -1.33
CA GLY A 108 -18.87 -17.45 -0.03
C GLY A 108 -18.17 -16.33 0.72
N ASN A 109 -18.57 -16.17 1.98
CA ASN A 109 -18.03 -15.10 2.81
C ASN A 109 -16.74 -15.56 3.48
N ALA A 110 -15.74 -14.67 3.47
CA ALA A 110 -14.54 -14.76 4.27
C ALA A 110 -14.66 -13.80 5.46
N THR A 111 -14.22 -14.24 6.64
CA THR A 111 -14.24 -13.39 7.83
C THR A 111 -13.11 -13.78 8.76
N GLY A 112 -12.38 -12.77 9.20
CA GLY A 112 -11.17 -12.85 10.00
C GLY A 112 -10.49 -11.50 9.85
N GLY A 113 -9.95 -10.97 10.94
CA GLY A 113 -8.97 -9.90 10.87
C GLY A 113 -7.91 -10.09 11.96
N GLY A 114 -6.85 -9.30 11.91
CA GLY A 114 -5.67 -9.50 12.74
C GLY A 114 -4.86 -8.23 12.92
N ASN A 115 -3.60 -8.36 13.33
CA ASN A 115 -2.59 -7.37 12.99
C ASN A 115 -1.43 -8.17 12.40
N ASP A 116 -1.51 -8.37 11.10
CA ASP A 116 -0.69 -9.32 10.38
C ASP A 116 0.56 -8.64 9.83
N GLU A 117 1.65 -9.39 9.73
CA GLU A 117 2.88 -8.95 9.07
C GLU A 117 3.15 -9.82 7.84
N LEU A 118 2.97 -9.26 6.66
CA LEU A 118 3.16 -9.95 5.38
C LEU A 118 4.43 -9.45 4.70
N ARG A 119 5.19 -10.38 4.13
CA ARG A 119 6.38 -10.10 3.32
C ARG A 119 6.27 -10.91 2.04
N GLY A 120 6.07 -10.25 0.91
CA GLY A 120 6.03 -10.89 -0.39
C GLY A 120 7.38 -11.52 -0.70
N GLY A 121 8.41 -10.68 -0.78
CA GLY A 121 9.77 -11.13 -0.93
C GLY A 121 10.34 -10.63 -2.25
N ALA A 122 10.67 -11.50 -3.18
CA ALA A 122 11.11 -11.09 -4.51
C ALA A 122 10.28 -11.81 -5.57
N GLY A 123 9.75 -11.08 -6.54
CA GLY A 123 8.75 -11.57 -7.48
C GLY A 123 7.52 -10.66 -7.44
N ASP A 124 6.56 -10.92 -8.31
CA ASP A 124 5.33 -10.11 -8.37
C ASP A 124 4.27 -10.73 -7.44
N ASP A 125 4.02 -10.10 -6.29
CA ASP A 125 3.23 -10.67 -5.19
C ASP A 125 1.79 -10.09 -5.12
N ASP A 126 0.82 -10.92 -4.73
CA ASP A 126 -0.56 -10.49 -4.42
C ASP A 126 -0.85 -10.68 -2.94
N MET A 127 -0.95 -9.59 -2.20
CA MET A 127 -1.05 -9.59 -0.75
C MET A 127 -2.34 -8.91 -0.26
N VAL A 128 -2.99 -9.54 0.72
CA VAL A 128 -4.17 -9.01 1.43
C VAL A 128 -3.94 -9.23 2.91
N GLY A 129 -3.91 -8.17 3.71
CA GLY A 129 -3.61 -8.28 5.14
C GLY A 129 -4.63 -9.13 5.88
N ASP A 130 -5.93 -9.01 5.56
CA ASP A 130 -6.96 -9.81 6.19
C ASP A 130 -7.64 -10.84 5.23
N SER A 131 -8.95 -10.69 5.05
CA SER A 131 -9.84 -11.67 4.45
C SER A 131 -9.93 -11.49 2.94
N PHE A 132 -9.86 -12.60 2.21
CA PHE A 132 -10.04 -12.62 0.76
C PHE A 132 -11.18 -13.52 0.31
N THR A 133 -11.97 -13.05 -0.65
CA THR A 133 -12.90 -13.92 -1.36
C THR A 133 -12.91 -13.64 -2.86
N ALA A 134 -12.85 -14.70 -3.67
CA ALA A 134 -13.04 -14.57 -5.11
C ALA A 134 -14.51 -14.27 -5.48
N SER A 135 -15.47 -14.64 -4.62
CA SER A 135 -16.89 -14.37 -4.84
C SER A 135 -17.69 -14.43 -3.53
N GLY A 136 -17.98 -13.26 -2.97
CA GLY A 136 -18.79 -13.11 -1.76
C GLY A 136 -18.35 -11.88 -0.98
N ASN A 137 -18.65 -11.84 0.31
CA ASN A 137 -18.22 -10.73 1.17
C ASN A 137 -16.93 -11.10 1.91
N ALA A 138 -15.96 -10.19 1.93
CA ALA A 138 -14.81 -10.26 2.82
C ALA A 138 -15.02 -9.28 3.98
N THR A 139 -14.63 -9.68 5.18
CA THR A 139 -14.72 -8.81 6.37
C THR A 139 -13.61 -9.13 7.35
N GLY A 140 -12.73 -8.17 7.55
CA GLY A 140 -11.52 -8.25 8.35
C GLY A 140 -10.94 -6.85 8.39
N GLY A 141 -10.52 -6.40 9.56
CA GLY A 141 -9.75 -5.17 9.70
C GLY A 141 -8.63 -5.40 10.70
N GLY A 142 -7.59 -4.56 10.65
CA GLY A 142 -6.39 -4.80 11.42
C GLY A 142 -5.55 -3.55 11.64
N ASN A 143 -4.28 -3.72 11.99
CA ASN A 143 -3.26 -2.70 11.70
C ASN A 143 -2.10 -3.50 11.16
N ASP A 144 -2.11 -3.70 9.86
CA ASP A 144 -1.28 -4.64 9.17
C ASP A 144 0.00 -3.98 8.69
N VAL A 145 1.03 -4.80 8.53
CA VAL A 145 2.33 -4.35 8.04
C VAL A 145 2.71 -5.21 6.85
N MET A 146 2.82 -4.60 5.68
CA MET A 146 3.08 -5.30 4.43
C MET A 146 4.36 -4.77 3.79
N TYR A 147 5.19 -5.68 3.31
CA TYR A 147 6.37 -5.38 2.53
C TYR A 147 6.28 -6.17 1.22
N GLY A 148 6.18 -5.48 0.09
CA GLY A 148 6.21 -6.07 -1.25
C GLY A 148 7.58 -6.68 -1.51
N GLY A 149 8.58 -5.80 -1.58
CA GLY A 149 9.96 -6.15 -1.89
C GLY A 149 10.25 -5.86 -3.35
N PRO A 150 11.23 -6.53 -3.98
CA PRO A 150 11.48 -6.31 -5.40
C PRO A 150 10.44 -7.01 -6.29
N GLY A 151 9.68 -6.25 -7.08
CA GLY A 151 8.64 -6.81 -7.96
C GLY A 151 7.51 -5.81 -8.20
N ALA A 152 6.57 -6.15 -9.07
CA ALA A 152 5.35 -5.37 -9.23
C ALA A 152 4.24 -6.00 -8.37
N ASP A 153 3.99 -5.41 -7.20
CA ASP A 153 3.16 -5.99 -6.16
C ASP A 153 1.75 -5.39 -6.11
N PHE A 154 0.80 -6.19 -5.63
CA PHE A 154 -0.57 -5.78 -5.34
C PHE A 154 -0.81 -5.90 -3.85
N MET A 155 -1.14 -4.78 -3.19
CA MET A 155 -1.33 -4.74 -1.74
C MET A 155 -2.70 -4.17 -1.36
N THR A 156 -3.39 -4.87 -0.48
CA THR A 156 -4.63 -4.43 0.17
C THR A 156 -4.44 -4.61 1.67
N GLY A 157 -4.44 -3.54 2.46
CA GLY A 157 -4.15 -3.64 3.89
C GLY A 157 -5.17 -4.49 4.63
N ASP A 158 -6.46 -4.35 4.33
CA ASP A 158 -7.50 -5.16 4.96
C ASP A 158 -8.02 -6.29 4.04
N SER A 159 -9.22 -6.12 3.48
CA SER A 159 -10.06 -7.18 2.93
C SER A 159 -10.30 -6.98 1.44
N ARG A 160 -10.37 -8.09 0.69
CA ARG A 160 -10.55 -8.05 -0.76
C ARG A 160 -11.67 -8.96 -1.28
N SER A 161 -12.51 -8.44 -2.17
CA SER A 161 -13.53 -9.17 -2.92
C SER A 161 -13.41 -8.94 -4.43
N ASN A 162 -13.20 -10.02 -5.20
CA ASN A 162 -12.94 -9.92 -6.64
C ASN A 162 -14.19 -10.00 -7.54
N ALA A 163 -15.38 -10.19 -6.98
CA ALA A 163 -16.62 -10.30 -7.75
C ALA A 163 -17.75 -9.49 -7.11
N ALA A 164 -19.01 -9.81 -7.45
CA ALA A 164 -20.17 -9.18 -6.83
C ALA A 164 -20.21 -9.50 -5.32
N GLY A 165 -19.76 -8.55 -4.51
CA GLY A 165 -19.57 -8.71 -3.08
C GLY A 165 -18.95 -7.48 -2.44
N THR A 166 -19.08 -7.37 -1.11
CA THR A 166 -18.55 -6.22 -0.37
C THR A 166 -17.28 -6.61 0.38
N ALA A 167 -16.26 -5.75 0.35
CA ALA A 167 -15.10 -5.85 1.22
C ALA A 167 -15.26 -4.85 2.37
N ARG A 168 -14.92 -5.27 3.59
CA ARG A 168 -14.96 -4.40 4.77
C ARG A 168 -13.75 -4.64 5.65
N GLY A 169 -13.11 -3.57 6.06
CA GLY A 169 -12.01 -3.54 7.01
C GLY A 169 -11.82 -2.16 7.57
N GLY A 170 -10.71 -1.90 8.23
CA GLY A 170 -10.30 -0.57 8.62
C GLY A 170 -9.18 -0.70 9.64
N GLY A 171 -8.16 0.12 9.53
CA GLY A 171 -6.96 -0.07 10.31
C GLY A 171 -6.13 1.19 10.50
N ASN A 172 -4.83 1.01 10.66
CA ASN A 172 -3.83 2.05 10.44
C ASN A 172 -2.66 1.27 9.88
N ASP A 173 -2.79 0.97 8.60
CA ASP A 173 -1.99 0.00 7.92
C ASP A 173 -0.69 0.64 7.44
N ARG A 174 0.33 -0.21 7.25
CA ARG A 174 1.65 0.21 6.85
C ARG A 174 2.11 -0.63 5.68
N LEU A 175 2.00 -0.07 4.49
CA LEU A 175 2.31 -0.75 3.24
C LEU A 175 3.59 -0.14 2.66
N PHE A 176 4.56 -1.00 2.33
CA PHE A 176 5.84 -0.64 1.73
C PHE A 176 6.02 -1.43 0.45
N GLY A 177 6.04 -0.76 -0.70
CA GLY A 177 6.30 -1.37 -2.01
C GLY A 177 7.74 -1.84 -2.15
N GLU A 178 8.67 -0.94 -1.85
CA GLU A 178 10.12 -1.12 -2.03
C GLU A 178 10.59 -0.84 -3.46
N ASP A 179 11.03 -1.84 -4.24
CA ASP A 179 11.58 -1.60 -5.58
C ASP A 179 10.67 -2.29 -6.63
N GLY A 180 9.93 -1.54 -7.43
CA GLY A 180 9.16 -2.04 -8.57
C GLY A 180 7.92 -1.19 -8.82
N ASP A 181 7.18 -1.51 -9.88
CA ASP A 181 6.02 -0.70 -10.29
C ASP A 181 4.77 -1.23 -9.56
N ASP A 182 4.49 -0.71 -8.37
CA ASP A 182 3.42 -1.18 -7.48
C ASP A 182 2.11 -0.46 -7.79
N GLU A 183 1.47 -0.88 -8.89
CA GLU A 183 0.33 -0.16 -9.47
C GLU A 183 -0.91 -0.10 -8.55
N HIS A 184 -0.99 -0.92 -7.50
CA HIS A 184 -2.15 -0.98 -6.60
C HIS A 184 -1.78 -1.26 -5.14
N MET A 185 -1.55 -0.18 -4.39
CA MET A 185 -1.44 -0.16 -2.93
C MET A 185 -2.68 0.52 -2.35
N THR A 186 -3.52 -0.25 -1.66
CA THR A 186 -4.75 0.25 -1.02
C THR A 186 -4.64 0.03 0.48
N GLY A 187 -4.72 1.09 1.30
CA GLY A 187 -4.53 0.98 2.74
C GLY A 187 -5.60 0.14 3.42
N ASP A 188 -6.85 0.20 2.97
CA ASP A 188 -7.93 -0.61 3.54
C ASP A 188 -8.40 -1.73 2.59
N SER A 189 -9.60 -1.60 2.03
CA SER A 189 -10.39 -2.67 1.43
C SER A 189 -10.62 -2.45 -0.06
N VAL A 190 -10.60 -3.55 -0.81
CA VAL A 190 -10.84 -3.54 -2.26
C VAL A 190 -12.04 -4.41 -2.61
N ALA A 191 -13.06 -3.83 -3.25
CA ALA A 191 -14.19 -4.57 -3.81
C ALA A 191 -14.31 -4.27 -5.31
N LEU A 192 -13.89 -5.20 -6.17
CA LEU A 192 -13.85 -4.94 -7.61
C LEU A 192 -15.25 -4.61 -8.16
N ALA A 193 -16.26 -5.40 -7.82
CA ALA A 193 -17.64 -5.22 -8.31
C ALA A 193 -18.67 -5.13 -7.17
N GLY A 194 -18.37 -4.32 -6.15
CA GLY A 194 -19.28 -4.01 -5.05
C GLY A 194 -18.74 -2.89 -4.16
N ASP A 195 -19.31 -2.76 -2.96
CA ASP A 195 -18.92 -1.68 -2.05
C ASP A 195 -17.69 -2.09 -1.22
N ALA A 196 -16.71 -1.20 -1.14
CA ALA A 196 -15.56 -1.29 -0.25
C ALA A 196 -15.74 -0.29 0.88
N THR A 197 -15.53 -0.74 2.11
CA THR A 197 -15.54 0.14 3.29
C THR A 197 -14.31 -0.12 4.15
N GLY A 198 -13.61 0.94 4.51
CA GLY A 198 -12.36 0.97 5.23
C GLY A 198 -12.24 2.29 5.97
N GLY A 199 -11.19 2.49 6.74
CA GLY A 199 -10.73 3.82 7.11
C GLY A 199 -9.74 3.71 8.24
N GLY A 200 -8.82 4.64 8.31
CA GLY A 200 -7.62 4.48 9.11
C GLY A 200 -6.69 5.66 8.91
N ASN A 201 -5.63 5.79 9.69
CA ASN A 201 -4.54 6.70 9.28
C ASN A 201 -3.42 5.82 8.77
N ASP A 202 -3.41 5.62 7.47
CA ASP A 202 -2.55 4.68 6.79
C ASP A 202 -1.24 5.33 6.37
N LEU A 203 -0.20 4.50 6.28
CA LEU A 203 1.09 4.89 5.76
C LEU A 203 1.43 4.01 4.57
N LEU A 204 1.41 4.60 3.39
CA LEU A 204 1.80 3.97 2.14
C LEU A 204 3.09 4.62 1.63
N ASP A 205 4.07 3.80 1.32
CA ASP A 205 5.36 4.20 0.74
C ASP A 205 5.61 3.29 -0.46
N GLY A 206 5.44 3.80 -1.67
CA GLY A 206 5.64 3.05 -2.91
C GLY A 206 7.09 2.60 -3.05
N GLY A 207 8.00 3.56 -2.96
CA GLY A 207 9.42 3.30 -3.03
C GLY A 207 9.93 3.67 -4.41
N GLY A 208 10.69 2.79 -5.06
CA GLY A 208 11.24 3.07 -6.38
C GLY A 208 10.45 2.35 -7.45
N GLY A 209 9.97 3.06 -8.47
CA GLY A 209 9.11 2.52 -9.52
C GLY A 209 8.00 3.50 -9.85
N ASP A 210 7.08 3.12 -10.71
CA ASP A 210 5.88 3.92 -10.97
C ASP A 210 4.69 3.32 -10.18
N ASP A 211 4.27 3.99 -9.11
CA ASP A 211 3.39 3.40 -8.09
C ASP A 211 1.96 3.99 -8.07
N GLY A 212 0.99 3.18 -7.63
CA GLY A 212 -0.41 3.59 -7.43
C GLY A 212 -0.84 3.45 -5.98
N LEU A 213 -0.99 4.57 -5.27
CA LEU A 213 -1.31 4.61 -3.84
C LEU A 213 -2.70 5.18 -3.60
N LEU A 214 -3.47 4.49 -2.77
CA LEU A 214 -4.80 4.89 -2.32
C LEU A 214 -4.90 4.66 -0.81
N GLY A 215 -5.14 5.72 -0.03
CA GLY A 215 -5.08 5.63 1.44
C GLY A 215 -6.14 4.72 2.01
N ASP A 216 -7.41 4.86 1.61
CA ASP A 216 -8.49 4.06 2.18
C ASP A 216 -8.92 2.88 1.26
N SER A 217 -10.11 2.98 0.66
CA SER A 217 -10.86 1.89 0.06
C SER A 217 -11.17 2.10 -1.41
N ALA A 218 -11.06 1.03 -2.20
CA ALA A 218 -11.27 1.06 -3.64
C ALA A 218 -12.46 0.20 -4.10
N ALA A 219 -13.34 0.81 -4.91
CA ALA A 219 -14.39 0.14 -5.68
C ALA A 219 -14.25 0.42 -7.19
N PRO A 220 -13.22 -0.14 -7.87
CA PRO A 220 -12.73 0.36 -9.17
C PRO A 220 -13.55 -0.06 -10.41
N VAL A 221 -14.39 -1.10 -10.34
CA VAL A 221 -15.23 -1.50 -11.50
C VAL A 221 -16.69 -1.10 -11.29
N GLN A 222 -17.19 -1.27 -10.07
CA GLN A 222 -18.54 -0.88 -9.70
C GLN A 222 -18.64 -0.81 -8.19
N GLY A 223 -19.34 0.20 -7.68
CA GLY A 223 -19.73 0.29 -6.27
C GLY A 223 -19.31 1.60 -5.63
N THR A 224 -19.39 1.63 -4.31
CA THR A 224 -19.02 2.78 -3.49
C THR A 224 -17.73 2.47 -2.75
N GLY A 225 -16.73 3.34 -2.88
CA GLY A 225 -15.60 3.40 -1.96
C GLY A 225 -16.01 4.23 -0.74
N THR A 226 -15.71 3.75 0.45
CA THR A 226 -16.01 4.49 1.68
C THR A 226 -14.86 4.33 2.64
N GLY A 227 -14.29 5.44 3.04
CA GLY A 227 -13.23 5.53 4.01
C GLY A 227 -12.94 6.98 4.33
N ALA A 228 -12.11 7.16 5.36
CA ALA A 228 -11.55 8.44 5.66
C ALA A 228 -10.35 8.23 6.58
N GLY A 229 -9.32 9.03 6.37
CA GLY A 229 -8.10 8.89 7.15
C GLY A 229 -7.44 10.17 7.58
N ASN A 230 -6.18 10.10 7.94
CA ASN A 230 -5.26 11.23 7.78
C ASN A 230 -4.00 10.55 7.30
N ASP A 231 -3.99 10.28 6.01
CA ASP A 231 -3.10 9.30 5.43
C ASP A 231 -1.79 9.95 5.04
N ILE A 232 -0.75 9.14 4.99
CA ILE A 232 0.56 9.55 4.54
C ILE A 232 0.92 8.67 3.35
N LEU A 233 0.86 9.26 2.16
CA LEU A 233 1.20 8.60 0.91
C LEU A 233 2.51 9.18 0.39
N ARG A 234 3.47 8.32 0.09
CA ARG A 234 4.74 8.69 -0.53
C ARG A 234 4.93 7.86 -1.79
N GLY A 235 4.99 8.50 -2.95
CA GLY A 235 5.35 7.83 -4.20
C GLY A 235 6.79 7.34 -4.13
N GLY A 236 7.73 8.30 -4.08
CA GLY A 236 9.16 8.00 -3.97
C GLY A 236 9.85 8.27 -5.29
N PRO A 237 10.96 7.58 -5.62
CA PRO A 237 11.54 7.65 -6.96
C PRO A 237 10.68 6.98 -8.03
N GLY A 238 9.87 7.77 -8.71
CA GLY A 238 9.02 7.37 -9.83
C GLY A 238 8.73 8.56 -10.71
N THR A 239 8.21 8.35 -11.92
CA THR A 239 7.62 9.47 -12.69
C THR A 239 6.17 9.21 -13.09
N GLY A 240 5.71 7.99 -12.86
CA GLY A 240 4.35 7.52 -13.10
C GLY A 240 3.49 7.50 -11.84
N ASP A 241 3.98 7.96 -10.70
CA ASP A 241 3.28 7.85 -9.41
C ASP A 241 1.90 8.52 -9.44
N THR A 242 0.93 7.86 -8.81
CA THR A 242 -0.44 8.34 -8.63
C THR A 242 -0.87 8.17 -7.20
N LEU A 243 -1.34 9.26 -6.57
CA LEU A 243 -1.73 9.27 -5.16
C LEU A 243 -3.16 9.77 -5.00
N ILE A 244 -3.96 9.06 -4.20
CA ILE A 244 -5.32 9.43 -3.79
C ILE A 244 -5.40 9.28 -2.28
N GLY A 245 -5.63 10.37 -1.55
CA GLY A 245 -5.56 10.36 -0.08
C GLY A 245 -6.60 9.45 0.56
N ASP A 246 -7.88 9.57 0.18
CA ASP A 246 -8.92 8.73 0.76
C ASP A 246 -9.30 7.54 -0.17
N SER A 247 -10.43 7.67 -0.89
CA SER A 247 -11.18 6.52 -1.42
C SER A 247 -11.51 6.69 -2.91
N GLU A 248 -11.57 5.57 -3.62
CA GLU A 248 -11.99 5.53 -5.02
C GLU A 248 -13.29 4.75 -5.19
N GLY A 249 -14.21 5.27 -5.99
CA GLY A 249 -15.37 4.50 -6.42
C GLY A 249 -16.00 4.96 -7.73
N ILE A 250 -16.71 4.04 -8.38
CA ILE A 250 -17.43 4.34 -9.62
C ILE A 250 -18.81 4.95 -9.35
N THR A 251 -19.55 4.40 -8.39
CA THR A 251 -20.91 4.89 -8.05
C THR A 251 -20.85 6.06 -7.09
N ALA A 252 -19.94 6.03 -6.13
CA ALA A 252 -19.64 7.12 -5.23
C ALA A 252 -18.32 6.85 -4.50
N ALA A 253 -17.72 7.90 -3.97
CA ALA A 253 -16.65 7.84 -2.98
C ALA A 253 -17.07 8.73 -1.82
N ILE A 254 -17.14 8.17 -0.60
CA ILE A 254 -17.82 8.83 0.53
C ILE A 254 -17.01 8.66 1.80
N GLY A 255 -16.74 9.77 2.48
CA GLY A 255 -15.92 9.82 3.68
C GLY A 255 -16.05 11.16 4.38
N SER A 256 -15.15 11.39 5.33
CA SER A 256 -14.93 12.73 5.87
C SER A 256 -13.86 13.52 5.13
N GLY A 257 -13.06 12.91 4.24
CA GLY A 257 -11.95 13.58 3.52
C GLY A 257 -10.59 13.38 4.18
N GLY A 258 -10.56 13.35 5.51
CA GLY A 258 -9.30 13.19 6.23
C GLY A 258 -8.48 14.46 6.32
N ASN A 259 -7.17 14.40 6.48
CA ASN A 259 -6.26 15.53 6.25
C ASN A 259 -4.93 14.89 5.86
N ASP A 260 -4.74 14.74 4.57
CA ASP A 260 -3.77 13.81 4.05
C ASP A 260 -2.47 14.51 3.70
N LEU A 261 -1.39 13.75 3.77
CA LEU A 261 -0.07 14.17 3.32
C LEU A 261 0.31 13.32 2.12
N LEU A 262 0.28 13.93 0.94
CA LEU A 262 0.67 13.31 -0.31
C LEU A 262 2.02 13.91 -0.73
N ASP A 263 3.02 13.05 -0.89
CA ASP A 263 4.36 13.41 -1.33
C ASP A 263 4.72 12.61 -2.59
N MET A 264 4.74 13.29 -3.73
CA MET A 264 5.05 12.69 -5.05
C MET A 264 6.55 12.37 -5.22
N GLY A 265 7.38 12.64 -4.21
CA GLY A 265 8.82 12.46 -4.32
C GLY A 265 9.50 13.54 -5.16
N ALA A 266 10.82 13.46 -5.24
CA ALA A 266 11.63 14.52 -5.86
C ALA A 266 11.53 14.54 -7.40
N ASP A 267 11.23 13.39 -7.99
CA ASP A 267 11.09 13.24 -9.44
C ASP A 267 9.68 13.65 -9.90
N GLY A 268 8.68 13.52 -9.03
CA GLY A 268 7.29 13.87 -9.30
C GLY A 268 6.45 12.66 -9.70
N GLY A 269 5.31 12.91 -10.33
CA GLY A 269 4.45 11.83 -10.82
C GLY A 269 3.44 12.30 -11.85
N VAL A 270 2.29 11.65 -11.91
CA VAL A 270 1.21 12.02 -12.84
C VAL A 270 0.20 12.92 -12.14
N PHE A 271 -0.35 12.48 -11.02
CA PHE A 271 -1.35 13.25 -10.28
C PHE A 271 -1.39 12.90 -8.79
N ALA A 272 -1.90 13.86 -8.00
CA ALA A 272 -2.28 13.70 -6.61
C ALA A 272 -3.68 14.28 -6.37
N LEU A 273 -4.52 13.57 -5.61
CA LEU A 273 -5.80 14.06 -5.11
C LEU A 273 -5.83 13.93 -3.59
N GLY A 274 -6.14 15.01 -2.88
CA GLY A 274 -6.19 14.99 -1.43
C GLY A 274 -7.25 14.05 -0.91
N ASP A 275 -8.47 14.05 -1.45
CA ASP A 275 -9.55 13.22 -0.93
C ASP A 275 -9.95 12.07 -1.89
N HIS A 276 -11.17 12.16 -2.43
CA HIS A 276 -11.87 11.07 -3.08
C HIS A 276 -11.77 11.16 -4.61
N ASN A 277 -11.70 9.99 -5.25
CA ASN A 277 -11.71 9.87 -6.69
C ASN A 277 -12.98 9.18 -7.21
N ILE A 278 -13.55 9.72 -8.28
CA ILE A 278 -14.60 9.05 -9.06
C ILE A 278 -14.01 8.56 -10.39
N GLY A 279 -13.72 7.25 -10.47
CA GLY A 279 -13.09 6.62 -11.63
C GLY A 279 -13.96 6.46 -12.90
N ASP A 280 -15.11 7.11 -12.99
CA ASP A 280 -16.01 7.08 -14.16
C ASP A 280 -16.55 8.48 -14.47
N PRO A 281 -16.42 9.01 -15.71
CA PRO A 281 -17.01 10.29 -16.09
C PRO A 281 -18.54 10.30 -16.06
N ALA A 282 -19.18 9.14 -16.12
CA ALA A 282 -20.62 8.95 -15.89
C ALA A 282 -20.94 8.53 -14.44
N GLY A 283 -19.92 8.46 -13.59
CA GLY A 283 -19.97 8.06 -12.19
C GLY A 283 -20.76 9.03 -11.32
N GLY A 284 -20.75 8.75 -10.01
CA GLY A 284 -21.55 9.50 -9.06
C GLY A 284 -20.79 10.54 -8.25
N GLN A 285 -21.06 10.58 -6.95
CA GLN A 285 -20.69 11.68 -6.07
C GLN A 285 -19.43 11.36 -5.26
N ALA A 286 -18.53 12.33 -5.14
CA ALA A 286 -17.49 12.34 -4.13
C ALA A 286 -17.94 13.23 -2.96
N ARG A 287 -17.87 12.74 -1.72
CA ARG A 287 -18.31 13.50 -0.53
C ARG A 287 -17.38 13.25 0.65
N GLY A 288 -16.83 14.32 1.21
CA GLY A 288 -15.70 14.28 2.14
C GLY A 288 -14.74 15.38 1.70
N ALA A 289 -14.18 16.12 2.65
CA ALA A 289 -13.11 17.07 2.33
C ALA A 289 -12.20 17.30 3.55
N GLY A 290 -10.90 17.17 3.31
CA GLY A 290 -9.85 17.30 4.28
C GLY A 290 -9.24 18.69 4.38
N ASN A 291 -8.01 18.79 4.84
CA ASN A 291 -7.19 20.00 4.68
C ASN A 291 -5.83 19.47 4.32
N ASP A 292 -5.67 19.24 3.03
CA ASP A 292 -4.67 18.32 2.56
C ASP A 292 -3.39 19.05 2.26
N ARG A 293 -2.30 18.30 2.35
CA ARG A 293 -0.98 18.79 2.02
C ARG A 293 -0.41 17.95 0.90
N ILE A 294 -0.27 18.58 -0.24
CA ILE A 294 0.26 17.95 -1.44
C ILE A 294 1.62 18.57 -1.76
N ILE A 295 2.62 17.71 -1.95
CA ILE A 295 3.98 18.06 -2.32
C ILE A 295 4.27 17.40 -3.67
N GLY A 296 4.39 18.23 -4.71
CA GLY A 296 4.80 17.83 -6.06
C GLY A 296 6.31 17.67 -6.19
N GLY A 297 6.76 17.39 -7.42
CA GLY A 297 8.13 16.99 -7.72
C GLY A 297 8.81 17.87 -8.74
N ALA A 298 9.44 17.24 -9.74
CA ALA A 298 10.14 17.91 -10.83
C ALA A 298 9.47 17.64 -12.20
N ALA A 299 8.41 16.83 -12.23
CA ALA A 299 7.66 16.47 -13.42
C ALA A 299 6.52 17.48 -13.63
N ALA A 300 5.73 17.28 -14.69
CA ALA A 300 4.53 18.09 -14.89
C ALA A 300 3.34 17.33 -14.30
N GLU A 301 2.74 17.86 -13.25
CA GLU A 301 1.78 17.15 -12.42
C GLU A 301 0.39 17.81 -12.41
N SER A 302 -0.64 17.01 -12.12
CA SER A 302 -1.97 17.50 -11.77
C SER A 302 -2.22 17.30 -10.29
N LEU A 303 -2.27 18.39 -9.53
CA LEU A 303 -2.41 18.38 -8.07
C LEU A 303 -3.76 18.98 -7.68
N ILE A 304 -4.60 18.20 -7.01
CA ILE A 304 -5.98 18.55 -6.66
C ILE A 304 -6.13 18.48 -5.14
N GLY A 305 -6.48 19.58 -4.50
CA GLY A 305 -6.57 19.66 -3.04
C GLY A 305 -7.65 18.76 -2.48
N ASP A 306 -8.86 18.75 -3.06
CA ASP A 306 -9.94 17.88 -2.61
C ASP A 306 -10.13 16.62 -3.52
N SER A 307 -11.33 16.49 -4.09
CA SER A 307 -11.81 15.33 -4.84
C SER A 307 -11.89 15.57 -6.34
N SER A 308 -11.76 14.49 -7.13
CA SER A 308 -12.20 14.47 -8.52
C SER A 308 -13.63 13.96 -8.61
N VAL A 309 -14.51 14.75 -9.24
CA VAL A 309 -15.96 14.50 -9.21
C VAL A 309 -16.59 14.42 -10.59
N ALA A 310 -17.60 13.55 -10.72
CA ALA A 310 -18.51 13.53 -11.85
C ALA A 310 -19.78 14.36 -11.59
N ASP A 311 -20.33 14.32 -10.37
CA ASP A 311 -21.47 15.14 -9.93
C ASP A 311 -21.03 16.34 -9.07
N ALA A 312 -20.74 17.46 -9.73
CA ALA A 312 -20.34 18.72 -9.11
C ALA A 312 -21.41 19.39 -8.22
N THR A 313 -22.63 18.85 -8.11
CA THR A 313 -23.68 19.46 -7.29
C THR A 313 -23.61 19.06 -5.82
N VAL A 314 -22.80 18.06 -5.49
CA VAL A 314 -22.67 17.54 -4.14
C VAL A 314 -21.19 17.35 -3.82
N THR A 315 -20.51 18.47 -3.60
CA THR A 315 -19.09 18.52 -3.22
C THR A 315 -18.92 19.14 -1.83
N SER A 316 -17.76 18.89 -1.24
CA SER A 316 -17.21 19.51 -0.03
C SER A 316 -15.82 20.03 -0.37
N ALA A 317 -15.30 20.99 0.39
CA ALA A 317 -13.99 21.54 0.14
C ALA A 317 -13.24 21.88 1.43
N GLY A 318 -11.92 21.70 1.38
CA GLY A 318 -10.96 21.71 2.46
C GLY A 318 -10.32 23.07 2.72
N ASN A 319 -9.06 23.11 3.14
CA ASN A 319 -8.23 24.31 3.10
C ASN A 319 -6.83 23.82 2.84
N ASP A 320 -6.47 23.76 1.58
CA ASP A 320 -5.40 22.87 1.16
C ASP A 320 -4.09 23.64 0.99
N THR A 321 -2.99 22.91 1.11
CA THR A 321 -1.66 23.44 0.88
C THR A 321 -0.97 22.61 -0.19
N ILE A 322 -0.81 23.20 -1.36
CA ILE A 322 -0.15 22.57 -2.50
C ILE A 322 1.15 23.30 -2.79
N ASP A 323 2.25 22.56 -2.82
CA ASP A 323 3.57 23.01 -3.25
C ASP A 323 4.03 22.13 -4.41
N ALA A 324 3.90 22.62 -5.64
CA ALA A 324 4.08 21.79 -6.85
C ALA A 324 5.54 21.46 -7.17
N GLY A 325 6.50 22.22 -6.60
CA GLY A 325 7.92 21.92 -6.78
C GLY A 325 8.49 22.51 -8.07
N GLY A 326 8.48 21.78 -9.17
CA GLY A 326 8.86 22.33 -10.46
C GLY A 326 8.38 21.43 -11.57
N GLY A 327 8.17 21.99 -12.76
CA GLY A 327 7.25 21.35 -13.68
C GLY A 327 6.41 22.40 -14.37
N ASP A 328 5.71 22.02 -15.43
CA ASP A 328 4.62 22.87 -15.92
C ASP A 328 3.33 22.30 -15.32
N ASP A 329 2.96 22.75 -14.12
CA ASP A 329 2.00 22.06 -13.27
C ASP A 329 0.58 22.62 -13.40
N THR A 330 -0.41 21.78 -13.09
CA THR A 330 -1.81 22.19 -12.96
C THR A 330 -2.28 21.97 -11.53
N LEU A 331 -2.65 23.05 -10.86
CA LEU A 331 -3.09 23.04 -9.47
C LEU A 331 -4.57 23.39 -9.38
N PHE A 332 -5.33 22.59 -8.65
CA PHE A 332 -6.69 22.89 -8.21
C PHE A 332 -6.68 22.97 -6.68
N GLY A 333 -7.11 24.10 -6.12
CA GLY A 333 -7.28 24.23 -4.67
C GLY A 333 -8.41 23.32 -4.20
N ASP A 334 -9.59 23.52 -4.77
CA ASP A 334 -10.74 22.66 -4.51
C ASP A 334 -10.87 21.46 -5.47
N ASN A 335 -12.01 20.79 -5.39
CA ASN A 335 -12.48 19.76 -6.31
C ASN A 335 -12.24 20.05 -7.81
N SER A 336 -11.86 19.03 -8.57
CA SER A 336 -11.81 19.06 -10.03
C SER A 336 -12.92 18.24 -10.68
N ASN A 337 -13.18 18.49 -11.96
CA ASN A 337 -13.94 17.54 -12.77
C ASN A 337 -13.11 16.27 -13.04
N PHE A 338 -13.79 15.22 -13.49
CA PHE A 338 -13.16 13.95 -13.90
C PHE A 338 -11.95 14.12 -14.84
N ASP A 339 -12.03 15.05 -15.79
CA ASP A 339 -10.95 15.27 -16.78
C ASP A 339 -9.74 16.04 -16.21
N GLY A 340 -9.79 16.48 -14.94
CA GLY A 340 -8.70 17.24 -14.29
C GLY A 340 -8.37 18.56 -14.99
N ASN A 341 -9.35 19.20 -15.62
CA ASN A 341 -9.12 20.40 -16.44
C ASN A 341 -10.02 21.59 -16.11
N ALA A 342 -10.90 21.43 -15.12
CA ALA A 342 -11.74 22.49 -14.60
C ALA A 342 -12.12 22.21 -13.14
N THR A 343 -12.15 23.25 -12.33
CA THR A 343 -12.71 23.20 -10.98
C THR A 343 -14.19 22.83 -11.01
N ALA A 344 -14.63 22.05 -10.04
CA ALA A 344 -15.97 21.50 -9.96
C ALA A 344 -16.71 21.94 -8.68
N GLY A 345 -17.95 22.37 -8.86
CA GLY A 345 -18.87 22.64 -7.75
C GLY A 345 -18.82 24.08 -7.25
N THR A 346 -19.36 24.29 -6.06
CA THR A 346 -19.48 25.62 -5.42
C THR A 346 -19.01 25.63 -3.97
N ALA A 347 -18.58 24.48 -3.44
CA ALA A 347 -17.82 24.44 -2.19
C ALA A 347 -16.44 25.06 -2.46
N GLY A 348 -15.85 25.65 -1.43
CA GLY A 348 -14.57 26.32 -1.55
C GLY A 348 -13.82 26.40 -0.23
N GLY A 349 -12.54 26.06 -0.28
CA GLY A 349 -11.54 26.13 0.76
C GLY A 349 -10.73 27.41 0.72
N ARG A 350 -9.96 27.71 1.77
CA ARG A 350 -8.99 28.82 1.71
C ARG A 350 -7.61 28.26 1.50
N ASP A 351 -7.19 28.25 0.26
CA ASP A 351 -6.08 27.43 -0.16
C ASP A 351 -4.77 28.21 -0.24
N GLN A 352 -3.67 27.48 -0.13
CA GLN A 352 -2.32 27.97 -0.33
C GLN A 352 -1.66 27.20 -1.45
N LEU A 353 -1.63 27.81 -2.63
CA LEU A 353 -1.19 27.18 -3.87
C LEU A 353 0.11 27.80 -4.35
N ARG A 354 1.14 26.97 -4.54
CA ARG A 354 2.47 27.42 -5.00
C ARG A 354 2.91 26.58 -6.20
N GLY A 355 3.01 27.22 -7.36
CA GLY A 355 3.50 26.58 -8.60
C GLY A 355 5.02 26.38 -8.60
N GLN A 356 5.75 27.30 -7.95
CA GLN A 356 7.21 27.27 -7.80
C GLN A 356 7.97 27.47 -9.12
N ALA A 357 8.35 26.44 -9.86
CA ALA A 357 9.28 26.57 -10.97
C ALA A 357 8.77 25.90 -12.25
N GLY A 358 8.33 26.71 -13.20
CA GLY A 358 7.90 26.31 -14.53
C GLY A 358 6.65 27.09 -14.92
N ASN A 359 5.93 26.71 -15.98
CA ASN A 359 4.78 27.50 -16.42
C ASN A 359 3.50 26.90 -15.86
N ASP A 360 3.06 27.44 -14.73
CA ASP A 360 2.02 26.79 -13.94
C ASP A 360 0.63 27.35 -14.24
N SER A 361 -0.38 26.49 -14.10
CA SER A 361 -1.80 26.84 -14.18
C SER A 361 -2.46 26.58 -12.83
N ILE A 362 -2.78 27.66 -12.12
CA ILE A 362 -3.35 27.59 -10.76
C ILE A 362 -4.81 28.03 -10.80
N PHE A 363 -5.69 27.13 -10.37
CA PHE A 363 -7.14 27.32 -10.25
C PHE A 363 -7.54 27.18 -8.78
N ALA A 364 -7.75 28.31 -8.10
CA ALA A 364 -7.99 28.26 -6.65
C ALA A 364 -9.36 27.67 -6.31
N GLY A 365 -10.42 28.25 -6.88
CA GLY A 365 -11.79 27.82 -6.61
C GLY A 365 -12.54 28.88 -5.81
N PRO A 366 -13.69 28.58 -5.18
CA PRO A 366 -14.38 29.55 -4.34
C PRO A 366 -13.69 29.79 -3.00
N ALA A 367 -13.93 30.97 -2.41
CA ALA A 367 -13.34 31.49 -1.16
C ALA A 367 -12.04 32.27 -1.36
N ASP A 368 -11.39 32.67 -0.26
CA ASP A 368 -10.33 33.69 -0.30
C ASP A 368 -8.96 33.02 -0.25
N ASP A 369 -8.28 32.98 -1.39
CA ASP A 369 -7.11 32.11 -1.59
C ASP A 369 -5.78 32.85 -1.67
N PHE A 370 -4.69 32.10 -1.47
CA PHE A 370 -3.34 32.57 -1.71
C PHE A 370 -2.70 31.77 -2.85
N LEU A 371 -2.42 32.46 -3.95
CA LEU A 371 -1.80 31.91 -5.14
C LEU A 371 -0.40 32.50 -5.33
N ASP A 372 0.56 31.63 -5.62
CA ASP A 372 1.95 32.00 -5.84
C ASP A 372 2.51 31.24 -7.06
N GLY A 373 2.49 31.89 -8.24
CA GLY A 373 2.94 31.27 -9.49
C GLY A 373 4.40 30.84 -9.39
N GLY A 374 5.27 31.78 -9.00
CA GLY A 374 6.63 31.48 -8.63
C GLY A 374 7.62 32.02 -9.66
N ALA A 375 8.27 31.13 -10.40
CA ALA A 375 9.25 31.45 -11.42
C ALA A 375 8.76 30.94 -12.78
N ASN A 376 8.96 31.78 -13.79
CA ASN A 376 8.61 31.59 -15.20
C ASN A 376 7.30 32.31 -15.59
N VAL A 377 6.36 31.65 -16.25
CA VAL A 377 5.17 32.31 -16.82
C VAL A 377 3.93 31.59 -16.35
N ASP A 378 3.25 32.21 -15.40
CA ASP A 378 2.20 31.55 -14.65
C ASP A 378 0.83 32.15 -14.93
N PHE A 379 -0.17 31.28 -14.94
CA PHE A 379 -1.58 31.61 -15.04
C PHE A 379 -2.26 31.32 -13.70
N CYS A 380 -2.81 32.36 -13.07
CA CYS A 380 -3.49 32.25 -11.78
C CYS A 380 -4.94 32.74 -11.92
N ASP A 381 -5.90 31.84 -11.71
CA ASP A 381 -7.32 32.16 -11.66
C ASP A 381 -7.84 31.96 -10.23
N GLY A 382 -8.23 33.06 -9.59
CA GLY A 382 -8.84 33.02 -8.26
C GLY A 382 -10.23 32.37 -8.28
N GLN A 383 -10.90 32.32 -9.44
CA GLN A 383 -12.26 31.81 -9.69
C GLN A 383 -13.40 32.41 -8.84
N GLY A 384 -13.27 32.52 -7.52
CA GLY A 384 -14.29 33.13 -6.69
C GLY A 384 -13.94 33.43 -5.23
N GLY A 385 -13.10 34.42 -4.95
CA GLY A 385 -13.02 35.05 -3.63
C GLY A 385 -13.49 36.49 -3.60
N ALA A 386 -13.57 37.05 -2.40
CA ALA A 386 -13.67 38.50 -2.22
C ALA A 386 -12.29 39.15 -2.02
N ALA A 387 -11.28 38.36 -1.66
CA ALA A 387 -9.98 38.83 -1.21
C ALA A 387 -8.80 37.95 -1.64
N ASP A 388 -8.89 37.29 -2.79
CA ASP A 388 -7.81 36.49 -3.36
C ASP A 388 -6.50 37.28 -3.45
N VAL A 389 -5.40 36.62 -3.14
CA VAL A 389 -4.07 37.19 -3.20
C VAL A 389 -3.23 36.37 -4.15
N ALA A 390 -2.88 36.95 -5.30
CA ALA A 390 -1.91 36.38 -6.22
C ALA A 390 -0.58 37.14 -6.17
N VAL A 391 0.51 36.40 -6.03
CA VAL A 391 1.87 36.91 -6.15
C VAL A 391 2.62 36.14 -7.22
N ARG A 392 3.55 36.80 -7.90
CA ARG A 392 4.40 36.17 -8.92
C ARG A 392 3.60 35.39 -9.98
N CYS A 393 2.50 35.98 -10.45
CA CYS A 393 1.71 35.48 -11.57
C CYS A 393 1.75 36.49 -12.72
N GLU A 394 2.14 36.05 -13.92
CA GLU A 394 2.19 36.89 -15.12
C GLU A 394 0.80 37.16 -15.69
N THR A 395 -0.11 36.20 -15.55
CA THR A 395 -1.52 36.32 -15.94
C THR A 395 -2.41 36.04 -14.74
N THR A 396 -3.31 36.98 -14.43
CA THR A 396 -4.29 36.82 -13.36
C THR A 396 -5.73 36.97 -13.89
N VAL A 397 -6.63 36.14 -13.37
CA VAL A 397 -8.07 36.17 -13.65
C VAL A 397 -8.83 36.09 -12.32
N ASN A 398 -9.95 36.81 -12.21
CA ASN A 398 -10.82 36.83 -11.03
C ASN A 398 -10.18 37.22 -9.68
N ILE A 399 -9.01 37.88 -9.71
CA ILE A 399 -8.30 38.34 -8.49
C ILE A 399 -8.51 39.86 -8.31
N PRO A 400 -9.00 40.35 -7.14
CA PRO A 400 -9.23 41.76 -6.83
C PRO A 400 -7.97 42.65 -6.84
#